data_AF-A0A7Y5DRK7-F1
#
_entry.id   AF-A0A7Y5DRK7-F1
#
_cell.length_a   1.000
_cell.length_b   1.000
_cell.length_c   1.000
_cell.angle_alpha   90.00
_cell.angle_beta   90.00
_cell.angle_gamma   90.00
#
_symmetry.space_group_name_H-M   'P 1'
#
loop_
_entity.id
_entity.type
_entity.pdbx_description
1 polymer ?
#
loop_
_entity_poly.entity_id
_entity_poly.type
_entity_poly.pdbx_seq_one_letter_code
_entity_poly.pdbx_strand_id
1 'polypeptide(L)'
;MGKKISERKVIIFTTCLVIFAGLIRLLNYAIGIVLFYLAFLPFILYRINYYYKLRGKSKTQDDKYRLIVLVLLSITIVLNLLEIQDVEFFLLFLLMVDFLLVINKKA
;
A
#
# COMPACT_ATOMS: atom_id res chain seq x y z
N MET A 1 4.95 -26.60 3.74
CA MET A 1 3.89 -25.82 3.05
C MET A 1 3.69 -24.49 3.78
N GLY A 2 4.35 -23.42 3.32
CA GLY A 2 4.22 -22.09 3.97
C GLY A 2 2.84 -21.48 3.70
N LYS A 3 2.10 -21.12 4.75
CA LYS A 3 0.80 -20.43 4.64
C LYS A 3 0.98 -19.16 3.80
N LYS A 4 0.39 -19.14 2.59
CA LYS A 4 0.36 -17.95 1.73
C LYS A 4 -0.38 -16.84 2.49
N ILE A 5 0.31 -15.75 2.82
CA ILE A 5 -0.33 -14.60 3.48
C ILE A 5 -1.38 -14.05 2.52
N SER A 6 -2.63 -13.97 2.98
CA SER A 6 -3.74 -13.42 2.22
C SER A 6 -3.54 -11.92 1.96
N GLU A 7 -3.82 -11.46 0.74
CA GLU A 7 -3.72 -10.05 0.35
C GLU A 7 -4.49 -9.13 1.31
N ARG A 8 -5.67 -9.58 1.77
CA ARG A 8 -6.49 -8.85 2.75
C ARG A 8 -5.75 -8.60 4.07
N LYS A 9 -4.98 -9.58 4.54
CA LYS A 9 -4.23 -9.47 5.79
C LYS A 9 -3.11 -8.46 5.69
N VAL A 10 -2.45 -8.36 4.52
CA VAL A 10 -1.39 -7.37 4.29
C VAL A 10 -1.96 -5.95 4.34
N ILE A 11 -3.10 -5.73 3.70
CA ILE A 11 -3.76 -4.42 3.70
C ILE A 11 -4.19 -4.03 5.12
N ILE A 12 -4.86 -4.93 5.85
CA ILE A 12 -5.28 -4.67 7.24
C ILE A 12 -4.06 -4.37 8.12
N PHE A 13 -2.97 -5.13 7.96
CA PHE A 13 -1.73 -4.90 8.69
C PHE A 13 -1.15 -3.51 8.40
N THR A 14 -1.10 -3.10 7.12
CA THR A 14 -0.70 -1.74 6.73
C THR A 14 -1.60 -0.68 7.35
N THR A 15 -2.92 -0.87 7.35
CA THR A 15 -3.85 0.05 8.00
C THR A 15 -3.57 0.19 9.50
N CYS A 16 -3.31 -0.92 10.21
CA CYS A 16 -2.94 -0.87 11.63
C CYS A 16 -1.63 -0.09 11.86
N LEU A 17 -0.61 -0.30 11.01
CA LEU A 17 0.64 0.44 11.10
C LEU A 17 0.46 1.94 10.85
N VAL A 18 -0.38 2.30 9.87
CA VAL A 18 -0.72 3.69 9.57
C VAL A 18 -1.42 4.37 10.75
N ILE A 19 -2.41 3.71 11.36
CA ILE A 19 -3.11 4.23 12.54
C ILE A 19 -2.12 4.43 13.68
N PHE A 20 -1.24 3.45 13.93
CA PHE A 20 -0.20 3.53 14.95
C PHE A 20 0.77 4.69 14.69
N ALA A 21 1.21 4.88 13.44
CA ALA A 21 2.04 6.02 13.05
C ALA A 21 1.32 7.37 13.28
N GLY A 22 0.02 7.43 12.98
CA GLY A 22 -0.82 8.59 13.27
C GLY A 22 -0.87 8.92 14.76
N LEU A 23 -1.01 7.91 15.62
CA LEU A 23 -0.97 8.10 17.08
C LEU A 23 0.40 8.61 17.54
N ILE A 24 1.50 8.07 17.01
CA ILE A 24 2.85 8.55 17.33
C ILE A 24 3.04 9.99 16.87
N ARG A 25 2.49 10.37 15.71
CA ARG A 25 2.58 11.74 15.19
C ARG A 25 1.98 12.78 16.14
N LEU A 26 0.94 12.41 16.89
CA LEU A 26 0.36 13.28 17.92
C LEU A 26 1.34 13.58 19.07
N LEU A 27 2.25 12.64 19.36
CA LEU A 27 3.26 12.77 20.41
C LEU A 27 4.58 13.37 19.88
N ASN A 28 4.98 12.97 18.69
CA ASN A 28 6.18 13.42 18.01
C ASN A 28 5.97 13.43 16.49
N TYR A 29 5.81 14.63 15.94
CA TYR A 29 5.51 14.84 14.53
C TYR A 29 6.58 14.23 13.60
N ALA A 30 7.86 14.49 13.88
CA ALA A 30 8.98 14.06 13.04
C ALA A 30 9.15 12.52 13.01
N ILE A 31 8.87 11.84 14.13
CA ILE A 31 8.91 10.38 14.16
C ILE A 31 7.66 9.81 13.48
N GLY A 32 6.48 10.38 13.76
CA GLY A 32 5.22 9.92 13.21
C GLY A 32 5.16 9.97 11.69
N ILE A 33 5.71 11.04 11.08
CA ILE A 33 5.75 11.17 9.61
C ILE A 33 6.63 10.11 8.96
N VAL A 34 7.81 9.81 9.54
CA VAL A 34 8.69 8.75 9.02
C VAL A 34 8.02 7.38 9.16
N LEU A 35 7.39 7.11 10.31
CA LEU A 35 6.66 5.87 10.53
C LEU A 35 5.46 5.71 9.60
N PHE A 36 4.80 6.81 9.24
CA PHE A 36 3.68 6.80 8.30
C PHE A 36 4.12 6.27 6.93
N TYR A 37 5.23 6.76 6.37
CA TYR A 37 5.75 6.24 5.10
C TYR A 37 6.26 4.80 5.22
N LEU A 38 6.95 4.47 6.31
CA LEU A 38 7.41 3.11 6.57
C LEU A 38 6.26 2.10 6.70
N ALA A 39 5.08 2.51 7.17
CA ALA A 39 3.90 1.66 7.27
C ALA A 39 3.46 1.07 5.91
N PHE A 40 3.73 1.77 4.80
CA PHE A 40 3.41 1.30 3.45
C PHE A 40 4.45 0.33 2.88
N LEU A 41 5.65 0.24 3.47
CA LEU A 41 6.73 -0.60 2.96
C LEU A 41 6.35 -2.08 2.86
N PRO A 42 5.73 -2.72 3.87
CA PRO A 42 5.29 -4.12 3.78
C PRO A 42 4.30 -4.36 2.64
N PHE A 43 3.38 -3.41 2.41
CA PHE A 43 2.40 -3.47 1.33
C PHE A 43 3.06 -3.41 -0.05
N ILE A 44 3.96 -2.44 -0.24
CA ILE A 44 4.69 -2.26 -1.50
C ILE A 44 5.53 -3.49 -1.81
N LEU A 45 6.32 -3.97 -0.84
CA LEU A 45 7.16 -5.16 -1.01
C LEU A 45 6.33 -6.41 -1.34
N TYR A 46 5.20 -6.59 -0.67
CA TYR A 46 4.28 -7.68 -0.96
C TYR A 46 3.73 -7.61 -2.39
N ARG A 47 3.26 -6.43 -2.82
CA ARG A 47 2.71 -6.20 -4.16
C ARG A 47 3.77 -6.38 -5.25
N ILE A 48 4.97 -5.85 -5.04
CA ILE A 48 6.11 -6.06 -5.95
C ILE A 48 6.41 -7.55 -6.10
N ASN A 49 6.51 -8.30 -5.00
CA ASN A 49 6.76 -9.75 -5.04
C ASN A 49 5.62 -10.52 -5.74
N TYR A 50 4.36 -10.08 -5.57
CA TYR A 50 3.23 -10.64 -6.33
C TYR A 50 3.43 -10.49 -7.84
N TYR A 51 3.77 -9.29 -8.32
CA TYR A 51 3.98 -9.05 -9.76
C TYR A 51 5.23 -9.74 -10.31
N TYR A 52 6.30 -9.87 -9.52
CA TYR A 52 7.46 -10.69 -9.90
C TYR A 52 7.05 -12.16 -10.13
N LYS A 53 6.21 -12.73 -9.26
CA LYS A 53 5.71 -14.11 -9.40
C LYS A 53 4.65 -14.28 -10.49
N LEU A 54 4.00 -13.19 -10.90
CA LEU A 54 3.02 -13.16 -11.98
C LEU A 54 3.68 -13.00 -13.36
N ARG A 55 4.99 -12.75 -13.42
CA ARG A 55 5.74 -12.60 -14.67
C ARG A 55 5.61 -13.87 -15.52
N GLY A 56 5.11 -13.74 -16.75
CA GLY A 56 4.86 -14.86 -17.67
C GLY A 56 3.49 -15.53 -17.56
N LYS A 57 2.59 -15.04 -16.69
CA LYS A 57 1.20 -15.53 -16.57
C LYS A 57 0.21 -14.53 -17.17
N SER A 58 -0.99 -15.00 -17.53
CA SER A 58 -2.08 -14.12 -17.98
C SER A 58 -2.48 -13.18 -16.85
N LYS A 59 -2.54 -11.88 -17.17
CA LYS A 59 -2.98 -10.84 -16.23
C LYS A 59 -4.48 -10.64 -16.38
N THR A 60 -5.20 -10.67 -15.27
CA THR A 60 -6.61 -10.25 -15.26
C THR A 60 -6.72 -8.73 -15.35
N GLN A 61 -7.91 -8.23 -15.69
CA GLN A 61 -8.16 -6.79 -15.71
C GLN A 61 -7.95 -6.16 -14.32
N ASP A 62 -8.35 -6.87 -13.25
CA ASP A 62 -8.10 -6.47 -11.86
C ASP A 62 -6.60 -6.35 -11.54
N ASP A 63 -5.75 -7.24 -12.09
CA ASP A 63 -4.30 -7.15 -11.91
C ASP A 63 -3.71 -5.89 -12.56
N LYS A 64 -4.33 -5.36 -13.63
CA LYS A 64 -3.91 -4.10 -14.25
C LYS A 64 -4.27 -2.90 -13.37
N TYR A 65 -5.50 -2.85 -12.85
CA TYR A 65 -5.91 -1.77 -11.95
C TYR A 65 -5.08 -1.75 -10.66
N ARG A 66 -4.80 -2.92 -10.07
CA ARG A 66 -3.92 -3.01 -8.90
C ARG A 66 -2.49 -2.55 -9.19
N LEU A 67 -2.00 -2.76 -10.42
CA LEU A 67 -0.67 -2.28 -10.82
C LEU A 67 -0.67 -0.75 -10.92
N ILE A 68 -1.73 -0.17 -11.48
CA ILE A 68 -1.91 1.28 -11.53
C ILE A 68 -1.93 1.85 -10.11
N VAL A 69 -2.66 1.23 -9.18
CA VAL A 69 -2.68 1.66 -7.78
C VAL A 69 -1.29 1.59 -7.14
N LEU A 70 -0.53 0.51 -7.36
CA LEU A 70 0.84 0.39 -6.86
C LEU A 70 1.75 1.49 -7.41
N VAL A 71 1.65 1.79 -8.70
CA VAL A 71 2.44 2.84 -9.37
C VAL A 71 2.08 4.21 -8.81
N LEU A 72 0.79 4.55 -8.73
CA LEU A 72 0.33 5.82 -8.16
C LEU A 72 0.78 5.96 -6.71
N LEU A 73 0.65 4.92 -5.90
CA LEU A 73 1.05 4.94 -4.49
C LEU A 73 2.56 5.17 -4.36
N SER A 74 3.36 4.51 -5.20
CA SER A 74 4.82 4.69 -5.21
C SER A 74 5.20 6.12 -5.63
N ILE A 75 4.56 6.67 -6.67
CA ILE A 75 4.80 8.04 -7.13
C ILE A 75 4.40 9.04 -6.05
N THR A 76 3.23 8.89 -5.43
CA THR A 76 2.78 9.81 -4.37
C THR A 76 3.71 9.78 -3.17
N ILE A 77 4.23 8.61 -2.76
CA ILE A 77 5.25 8.55 -1.69
C ILE A 77 6.49 9.35 -2.08
N VAL A 78 7.02 9.16 -3.30
CA VAL A 78 8.20 9.89 -3.76
C VAL A 78 7.95 11.40 -3.82
N LEU A 79 6.80 11.82 -4.34
CA LEU A 79 6.46 13.25 -4.43
C LEU A 79 6.29 13.89 -3.06
N ASN A 80 5.66 13.20 -2.10
CA ASN A 80 5.54 13.70 -0.74
C ASN A 80 6.91 13.77 -0.02
N LEU A 81 7.79 12.79 -0.24
CA LEU A 81 9.16 12.81 0.32
C LEU A 81 10.04 13.92 -0.27
N LEU A 82 9.77 14.34 -1.51
CA LEU A 82 10.43 15.48 -2.14
C LEU A 82 9.78 16.82 -1.79
N GLU A 83 8.78 16.83 -0.90
CA GLU A 83 8.01 18.01 -0.49
C GLU A 83 7.32 18.73 -1.68
N ILE A 84 7.14 18.04 -2.81
CA ILE A 84 6.48 18.58 -4.00
C ILE A 84 4.97 18.70 -3.75
N GLN A 85 4.42 17.81 -2.91
CA GLN A 85 3.02 17.80 -2.49
C GLN A 85 2.89 17.33 -1.04
N ASP A 86 1.78 17.67 -0.38
CA ASP A 86 1.44 17.18 0.96
C ASP A 86 0.08 16.47 0.92
N VAL A 87 0.03 15.33 0.23
CA VAL A 87 -1.22 14.56 0.01
C VAL A 87 -1.15 13.19 0.65
N GLU A 88 -0.77 13.13 1.93
CA GLU A 88 -0.72 11.89 2.71
C GLU A 88 -2.08 11.18 2.76
N PHE A 89 -3.17 11.94 2.79
CA PHE A 89 -4.53 11.40 2.70
C PHE A 89 -4.77 10.60 1.40
N PHE A 90 -4.15 11.00 0.29
CA PHE A 90 -4.29 10.30 -0.98
C PHE A 90 -3.66 8.89 -0.94
N LEU A 91 -2.61 8.68 -0.12
CA LEU A 91 -2.04 7.35 0.09
C LEU A 91 -3.04 6.40 0.78
N LEU A 92 -3.82 6.92 1.74
CA LEU A 92 -4.90 6.17 2.40
C LEU A 92 -6.00 5.83 1.41
N PHE A 93 -6.37 6.79 0.56
CA PHE A 93 -7.35 6.59 -0.50
C PHE A 93 -6.91 5.50 -1.47
N LEU A 94 -5.66 5.50 -1.93
CA LEU A 94 -5.11 4.47 -2.81
C LEU A 94 -5.09 3.08 -2.15
N LEU A 95 -4.73 3.01 -0.85
CA LEU A 95 -4.79 1.76 -0.10
C LEU A 95 -6.23 1.22 -0.01
N MET A 96 -7.21 2.09 0.18
CA MET A 96 -8.63 1.73 0.17
C MET A 96 -9.09 1.24 -1.21
N VAL A 97 -8.68 1.90 -2.30
CA VAL A 97 -8.99 1.45 -3.67
C VAL A 97 -8.43 0.04 -3.91
N ASP A 98 -7.18 -0.22 -3.50
CA ASP A 98 -6.58 -1.54 -3.61
C ASP A 98 -7.36 -2.59 -2.79
N PHE A 99 -7.81 -2.25 -1.59
CA PHE A 99 -8.66 -3.11 -0.78
C PHE A 99 -9.97 -3.49 -1.47
N LEU A 100 -10.65 -2.50 -2.09
CA LEU A 100 -11.88 -2.74 -2.84
C LEU A 100 -11.63 -3.66 -4.04
N LEU A 101 -10.52 -3.49 -4.76
CA LEU A 101 -10.10 -4.40 -5.83
C LEU A 101 -9.78 -5.82 -5.32
N VAL A 102 -9.31 -5.96 -4.08
CA VAL A 102 -9.07 -7.26 -3.43
C VAL A 102 -10.36 -7.97 -3.04
N ILE A 103 -11.35 -7.24 -2.56
CA ILE A 103 -12.62 -7.83 -2.12
C ILE A 103 -13.57 -8.08 -3.30
N ASN A 104 -13.63 -7.17 -4.28
CA ASN A 104 -14.54 -7.25 -5.42
C ASN A 104 -14.05 -8.15 -6.56
N LYS A 105 -12.88 -8.80 -6.41
CA LYS A 105 -12.42 -9.79 -7.38
C LYS A 105 -13.47 -10.91 -7.47
N LYS A 106 -14.27 -10.89 -8.55
CA LYS A 106 -15.25 -11.93 -8.82
C LYS A 106 -14.50 -13.26 -8.93
N ALA A 107 -14.97 -14.24 -8.17
CA ALA A 107 -14.50 -15.62 -8.21
C ALA A 107 -14.73 -16.21 -9.61
#